data_AF-A0A0C9Z1Z6-F1
#
_entry.id   AF-A0A0C9Z1Z6-F1
#
_cell.length_a   1.000
_cell.length_b   1.000
_cell.length_c   1.000
_cell.angle_alpha   90.00
_cell.angle_beta   90.00
_cell.angle_gamma   90.00
#
_symmetry.space_group_name_H-M   'P 1'
#
loop_
_entity.id
_entity.type
_entity.pdbx_description
1 polymer ?
#
loop_
_entity_poly.entity_id
_entity_poly.type
_entity_poly.pdbx_seq_one_letter_code
_entity_poly.pdbx_strand_id
1 'polypeptide(L)'
;VVRKTVVSFETFNAQGDASVVQVDCLAPELNPRPLIGILCNDLLVLCRDPSDGKDPMSAVDLWAVLRMQTLPQPASIVHGTGKLI
;
A
#
# COMPACT_ATOMS: atom_id res chain seq x y z
N VAL A 1 7.35 2.89 12.89
CA VAL A 1 8.41 1.96 12.43
C VAL A 1 7.74 0.66 12.02
N VAL A 2 7.81 0.29 10.74
CA VAL A 2 7.26 -0.99 10.25
C VAL A 2 8.23 -2.10 10.66
N ARG A 3 7.75 -3.14 11.33
CA ARG A 3 8.59 -4.27 11.73
C ARG A 3 8.79 -5.20 10.54
N LYS A 4 10.01 -5.66 10.29
CA LYS A 4 10.30 -6.70 9.30
C LYS A 4 10.29 -8.06 9.99
N THR A 5 9.76 -9.07 9.31
CA THR A 5 9.82 -10.48 9.74
C THR A 5 10.24 -11.33 8.55
N VAL A 6 11.11 -12.30 8.78
CA VAL A 6 11.50 -13.26 7.74
C VAL A 6 10.50 -14.41 7.78
N VAL A 7 9.88 -14.72 6.64
CA VAL A 7 8.98 -15.87 6.49
C VAL A 7 9.65 -16.86 5.55
N SER A 8 9.77 -18.11 6.00
CA SER A 8 10.34 -19.20 5.22
C SER A 8 9.24 -19.92 4.43
N PHE A 9 9.45 -20.08 3.13
CA PHE A 9 8.58 -20.84 2.24
C PHE A 9 9.36 -22.03 1.66
N GLU A 10 8.78 -23.22 1.72
CA GLU A 10 9.29 -24.37 0.98
C GLU A 10 8.90 -24.23 -0.50
N THR A 11 9.88 -24.41 -1.38
CA THR A 11 9.70 -24.34 -2.83
C THR A 11 10.42 -25.51 -3.49
N PHE A 12 9.90 -25.97 -4.62
CA PHE A 12 10.52 -27.04 -5.38
C PHE A 12 11.21 -26.45 -6.61
N ASN A 13 12.45 -26.85 -6.86
CA ASN A 13 13.14 -26.49 -8.10
C ASN A 13 12.58 -27.30 -9.30
N ALA A 14 13.06 -27.02 -10.50
CA ALA A 14 12.62 -27.72 -11.72
C ALA A 14 12.92 -29.24 -11.72
N GLN A 15 13.83 -29.69 -10.84
CA GLN A 15 14.23 -31.08 -10.66
C GLN A 15 13.40 -31.79 -9.59
N GLY A 16 12.54 -31.08 -8.87
CA GLY A 16 11.69 -31.61 -7.79
C GLY A 16 12.35 -31.60 -6.41
N ASP A 17 13.53 -31.00 -6.26
CA ASP A 17 14.18 -30.89 -4.95
C ASP A 17 13.56 -29.76 -4.12
N ALA A 18 13.35 -30.03 -2.84
CA ALA A 18 12.89 -29.03 -1.89
C ALA A 18 14.00 -28.03 -1.57
N SER A 19 13.64 -26.75 -1.51
CA SER A 19 14.50 -25.63 -1.12
C SER A 19 13.70 -24.64 -0.27
N VAL A 20 14.38 -23.94 0.63
CA VAL A 20 13.74 -22.94 1.50
C VAL A 20 14.08 -21.54 0.99
N VAL A 21 13.05 -20.76 0.68
CA VAL A 21 13.16 -19.35 0.32
C VAL A 21 12.77 -18.51 1.53
N GLN A 22 13.69 -17.64 1.96
CA GLN A 22 13.42 -16.65 2.98
C GLN A 22 12.93 -15.37 2.35
N VAL A 23 11.73 -14.94 2.73
CA VAL A 23 11.10 -13.71 2.24
C VAL A 23 11.02 -12.72 3.38
N ASP A 24 11.60 -11.53 3.19
CA ASP A 24 11.39 -10.40 4.07
C ASP A 24 9.96 -9.89 3.92
N CYS A 25 9.14 -10.12 4.93
CA CYS A 25 7.78 -9.60 5.02
C CYS A 25 7.74 -8.39 5.94
N LEU A 26 6.84 -7.45 5.63
CA LEU A 26 6.44 -6.43 6.58
C LEU A 26 5.43 -7.06 7.54
N ALA A 27 5.70 -6.98 8.84
CA ALA A 27 4.77 -7.45 9.85
C ALA A 27 3.47 -6.62 9.76
N PRO A 28 2.30 -7.24 9.99
CA PRO A 28 1.03 -6.53 10.02
C PRO A 28 1.08 -5.35 10.98
N GLU A 29 0.47 -4.24 10.61
CA GLU A 29 0.39 -3.06 11.47
C GLU A 29 -0.49 -3.39 12.69
N LEU A 30 0.01 -3.11 13.91
CA LEU A 30 -0.72 -3.44 15.14
C LEU A 30 -2.08 -2.74 15.25
N ASN A 31 -2.24 -1.59 14.59
CA ASN A 31 -3.49 -0.84 14.52
C ASN A 31 -3.75 -0.48 13.05
N PRO A 32 -4.37 -1.38 12.27
CA PRO A 32 -4.65 -1.11 10.87
C PRO A 32 -5.57 0.11 10.77
N ARG A 33 -5.13 1.13 10.04
CA ARG A 33 -5.97 2.27 9.72
C ARG A 33 -6.83 1.92 8.51
N PRO A 34 -8.16 1.93 8.60
CA PRO A 34 -9.00 1.75 7.42
C PRO A 34 -8.74 2.92 6.48
N LEU A 35 -8.33 2.60 5.26
CA LEU A 35 -8.10 3.54 4.17
C LEU A 35 -9.07 3.22 3.04
N ILE A 36 -9.55 4.28 2.39
CA ILE A 36 -10.34 4.23 1.18
C ILE A 36 -9.38 4.40 0.00
N GLY A 37 -9.49 3.50 -0.97
CA GLY A 37 -8.76 3.57 -2.23
C GLY A 37 -9.62 4.18 -3.32
N ILE A 38 -9.20 5.33 -3.86
CA ILE A 38 -9.84 6.00 -4.98
C ILE A 38 -8.96 5.79 -6.21
N LEU A 39 -9.49 5.05 -7.19
CA LEU A 39 -8.83 4.82 -8.46
C LEU A 39 -9.26 5.88 -9.47
N CYS A 40 -8.32 6.74 -9.84
CA CYS A 40 -8.45 7.66 -10.96
C CYS A 40 -7.78 7.06 -12.20
N ASN A 41 -7.82 7.80 -13.32
CA ASN A 41 -7.26 7.34 -14.59
C ASN A 41 -5.76 6.98 -14.48
N ASP A 42 -4.96 7.89 -13.90
CA ASP A 42 -3.51 7.73 -13.75
C ASP A 42 -3.03 7.86 -12.29
N LEU A 43 -3.95 7.91 -11.32
CA LEU A 43 -3.64 8.02 -9.90
C LEU A 43 -4.41 6.98 -9.09
N LEU A 44 -3.76 6.36 -8.11
CA LEU A 44 -4.40 5.67 -7.01
C LEU A 44 -4.19 6.52 -5.75
N VAL A 45 -5.28 7.00 -5.16
CA VAL A 45 -5.27 7.80 -3.94
C VAL A 45 -5.71 6.93 -2.77
N LEU A 46 -4.94 6.95 -1.70
CA LEU A 46 -5.29 6.36 -0.42
C LEU A 46 -5.57 7.49 0.56
N CYS A 47 -6.78 7.53 1.10
CA CYS A 47 -7.19 8.52 2.09
C CYS A 47 -8.01 7.89 3.21
N ARG A 48 -8.24 8.64 4.27
CA ARG A 48 -9.18 8.31 5.34
C ARG A 48 -10.27 9.36 5.39
N ASP A 49 -11.52 8.92 5.30
CA ASP A 49 -12.68 9.77 5.53
C ASP A 49 -13.20 9.56 6.96
N PRO A 50 -13.15 10.57 7.84
CA PRO A 50 -13.68 10.45 9.19
C PRO A 50 -15.22 10.33 9.23
N SER A 51 -15.92 10.75 8.17
CA SER A 51 -17.37 10.68 8.06
C SER A 51 -17.89 9.33 7.56
N ASP A 52 -17.01 8.47 7.06
CA ASP A 52 -17.38 7.18 6.45
C ASP A 52 -18.40 7.35 5.31
N GLY A 53 -18.20 8.34 4.45
CA GLY A 53 -19.04 8.66 3.29
C GLY A 53 -20.37 9.35 3.61
N LYS A 54 -20.58 9.77 4.85
CA LYS A 54 -21.87 10.35 5.30
C LYS A 54 -21.96 11.85 5.11
N ASP A 55 -20.83 12.53 5.06
CA ASP A 55 -20.77 13.98 4.89
C ASP A 55 -19.92 14.32 3.66
N PRO A 56 -20.54 14.80 2.57
CA PRO A 56 -19.83 15.14 1.33
C PRO A 56 -18.89 16.35 1.50
N MET A 57 -19.02 17.12 2.59
CA MET A 57 -18.15 18.25 2.90
C MET A 57 -17.07 17.90 3.93
N SER A 58 -16.99 16.64 4.36
CA SER A 58 -15.98 16.22 5.33
C SER A 58 -14.59 16.27 4.73
N ALA A 59 -13.64 16.86 5.47
CA ALA A 59 -12.24 16.86 5.07
C ALA A 59 -11.67 15.43 5.18
N VAL A 60 -10.94 15.00 4.16
CA VAL A 60 -10.28 13.70 4.13
C VAL A 60 -8.79 13.82 4.49
N ASP A 61 -8.29 12.86 5.25
CA ASP A 61 -6.85 12.74 5.52
C ASP A 61 -6.18 11.99 4.37
N LEU A 62 -5.35 12.69 3.59
CA LEU A 62 -4.58 12.07 2.50
C LEU A 62 -3.43 11.24 3.07
N TRP A 63 -3.35 9.97 2.68
CA TRP A 63 -2.29 9.06 3.14
C TRP A 63 -1.20 8.86 2.09
N ALA A 64 -1.58 8.51 0.86
CA ALA A 64 -0.64 8.42 -0.26
C ALA A 64 -1.32 8.68 -1.59
N VAL A 65 -0.53 9.12 -2.56
CA VAL A 65 -0.93 9.21 -3.97
C VAL A 65 0.11 8.47 -4.79
N LEU A 66 -0.34 7.48 -5.55
CA LEU A 66 0.47 6.69 -6.45
C LEU A 66 0.12 7.06 -7.88
N ARG A 67 1.08 7.55 -8.66
CA ARG A 67 0.86 7.82 -10.08
C ARG A 67 1.02 6.54 -10.90
N MET A 68 -0.08 5.97 -11.33
CA MET A 68 -0.11 4.85 -12.27
C MET A 68 0.24 5.36 -13.68
N GLN A 69 1.54 5.48 -13.97
CA GLN A 69 1.99 5.68 -15.34
C GLN A 69 1.98 4.35 -16.10
N THR A 70 1.70 4.40 -17.40
CA THR A 70 1.91 3.29 -18.35
C THR A 70 3.38 3.12 -18.76
N LEU A 71 4.29 3.92 -18.19
CA LEU A 71 5.72 3.87 -18.48
C LEU A 71 6.39 2.78 -17.64
N PRO A 72 7.44 2.11 -18.14
CA PRO A 72 8.11 0.99 -17.48
C PRO A 72 8.86 1.35 -16.17
N GLN A 73 8.82 2.61 -15.72
CA GLN A 73 9.45 3.02 -14.48
C GLN A 73 8.46 2.95 -13.30
N PRO A 74 8.85 2.40 -12.15
CA PRO A 74 7.96 2.25 -11.00
C PRO A 74 7.47 3.61 -10.49
N ALA A 75 6.17 3.70 -10.25
CA ALA A 75 5.51 4.88 -9.73
C ALA A 75 6.14 5.33 -8.40
N SER A 76 6.63 6.57 -8.34
CA SER A 76 7.18 7.15 -7.11
C SER A 76 6.04 7.52 -6.15
N ILE A 77 6.09 7.01 -4.91
CA ILE A 77 5.19 7.45 -3.83
C ILE A 77 5.68 8.82 -3.34
N VAL A 78 4.95 9.88 -3.68
CA VAL A 78 5.23 11.22 -3.15
C VAL A 78 4.54 11.35 -1.80
N HIS A 79 5.29 11.20 -0.71
CA HIS A 79 4.82 11.61 0.62
C HIS A 79 4.84 13.14 0.69
N GLY A 80 3.66 13.78 0.66
CA GLY A 80 3.54 15.24 0.72
C GLY A 80 2.40 15.65 1.65
N THR A 81 2.73 16.37 2.73
CA THR A 81 1.80 17.03 3.65
C THR A 81 1.09 18.20 2.95
N GLY A 82 0.12 17.91 2.08
CA GLY A 82 -0.69 18.90 1.40
C GLY A 82 -2.17 18.67 1.70
N LYS A 83 -2.74 19.46 2.63
CA LYS A 83 -4.20 19.58 2.76
C LYS A 83 -4.75 20.08 1.42
N LEU A 84 -5.57 19.27 0.77
CA LEU A 84 -6.47 19.70 -0.30
C LEU A 84 -7.81 20.03 0.37
N ILE A 85 -8.26 21.26 0.15
CA ILE A 85 -9.56 21.79 0.57
C ILE A 85 -10.64 21.24 -0.37
#